data_AF-A0A962RI32-F1
#
_entry.id   AF-A0A962RI32-F1
#
_cell.length_a   1.000
_cell.length_b   1.000
_cell.length_c   1.000
_cell.angle_alpha   90.00
_cell.angle_beta   90.00
_cell.angle_gamma   90.00
#
_symmetry.space_group_name_H-M   'P 1'
#
loop_
_entity.id
_entity.type
_entity.pdbx_description
1 polymer ?
#
loop_
_entity_poly.entity_id
_entity_poly.type
_entity_poly.pdbx_seq_one_letter_code
_entity_poly.pdbx_strand_id
1 'polypeptide(L)'
;NFRVKRYIAKYTINPAISHGIADAVGSVEAGKYADLCLWKPAFFGVKPSMIIKGGMIVAAPMGDPNASIPTPQPVHYRLMFGAYGRASTATSLTFVSKAALNADVGSRLGLQRTLHACSGTRRIGKQDMLLNDATPVVEVDPQTYEVRADGELLRCEPASQLPLAQRYFLF
;
A
#
# COMPACT_ATOMS: atom_id res chain seq x y z
N ASN A 1 1.43 -6.57 19.39
CA ASN A 1 2.34 -5.93 18.40
C ASN A 1 2.79 -6.84 17.27
N PHE A 2 3.31 -8.05 17.52
CA PHE A 2 3.87 -8.91 16.46
C PHE A 2 2.88 -9.23 15.32
N ARG A 3 1.64 -9.65 15.63
CA ARG A 3 0.60 -9.89 14.61
C ARG A 3 0.34 -8.64 13.74
N VAL A 4 0.24 -7.45 14.34
CA VAL A 4 0.04 -6.20 13.59
C VAL A 4 1.21 -5.96 12.62
N LYS A 5 2.45 -6.09 13.09
CA LYS A 5 3.65 -5.98 12.24
C LYS A 5 3.66 -7.02 11.10
N ARG A 6 3.29 -8.27 11.39
CA ARG A 6 3.19 -9.34 10.39
C ARG A 6 2.18 -8.99 9.29
N TYR A 7 1.03 -8.42 9.63
CA TYR A 7 -0.03 -8.13 8.65
C TYR A 7 0.21 -6.82 7.90
N ILE A 8 0.71 -5.76 8.54
CA ILE A 8 1.01 -4.50 7.83
C ILE A 8 2.10 -4.72 6.77
N ALA A 9 3.09 -5.56 7.05
CA ALA A 9 4.14 -5.89 6.09
C ALA A 9 3.61 -6.51 4.78
N LYS A 10 2.45 -7.19 4.81
CA LYS A 10 1.86 -7.88 3.65
C LYS A 10 1.44 -6.93 2.53
N TYR A 11 1.08 -5.69 2.85
CA TYR A 11 0.63 -4.71 1.85
C TYR A 11 1.52 -3.46 1.78
N THR A 12 2.56 -3.37 2.61
CA THR A 12 3.51 -2.26 2.57
C THR A 12 4.87 -2.73 2.05
N ILE A 13 5.72 -3.29 2.93
CA ILE A 13 7.13 -3.53 2.62
C ILE A 13 7.36 -4.78 1.77
N ASN A 14 6.61 -5.87 1.98
CA ASN A 14 6.84 -7.12 1.25
C ASN A 14 6.52 -7.00 -0.25
N PRO A 15 5.42 -6.35 -0.68
CA PRO A 15 5.22 -6.03 -2.09
C PRO A 15 6.33 -5.13 -2.65
N ALA A 16 6.79 -4.14 -1.88
CA ALA A 16 7.87 -3.26 -2.32
C ALA A 16 9.20 -4.01 -2.53
N ILE A 17 9.52 -4.98 -1.68
CA ILE A 17 10.68 -5.88 -1.86
C ILE A 17 10.50 -6.72 -3.12
N SER A 18 9.35 -7.40 -3.25
CA SER A 18 9.05 -8.27 -4.40
C SER A 18 9.16 -7.55 -5.75
N HIS A 19 8.74 -6.29 -5.81
CA HIS A 19 8.82 -5.47 -7.03
C HIS A 19 10.11 -4.67 -7.18
N GLY A 20 11.02 -4.73 -6.20
CA GLY A 20 12.30 -4.06 -6.30
C GLY A 20 12.23 -2.54 -6.18
N ILE A 21 11.32 -2.05 -5.33
CA ILE A 21 11.05 -0.63 -5.09
C ILE A 21 11.12 -0.26 -3.60
N ALA A 22 11.62 -1.18 -2.77
CA ALA A 22 11.70 -1.03 -1.32
C ALA A 22 12.67 0.06 -0.86
N ASP A 23 13.60 0.49 -1.72
CA ASP A 23 14.47 1.64 -1.50
C ASP A 23 13.69 2.97 -1.60
N ALA A 24 12.63 3.01 -2.41
CA ALA A 24 11.79 4.20 -2.59
C ALA A 24 10.58 4.24 -1.63
N VAL A 25 9.87 3.12 -1.44
CA VAL A 25 8.55 3.09 -0.76
C VAL A 25 8.38 1.83 0.11
N GLY A 26 7.23 1.72 0.79
CA GLY A 26 6.81 0.51 1.51
C GLY A 26 6.99 0.54 3.02
N SER A 27 7.60 1.59 3.58
CA SER A 27 7.76 1.77 5.03
C SER A 27 8.07 3.23 5.38
N VAL A 28 7.94 3.57 6.67
CA VAL A 28 8.30 4.88 7.22
C VAL A 28 9.74 4.81 7.71
N GLU A 29 10.69 5.11 6.82
CA GLU A 29 12.13 5.10 7.08
C GLU A 29 12.77 6.34 6.45
N ALA A 30 13.84 6.85 7.07
CA ALA A 30 14.55 8.01 6.55
C ALA A 30 15.13 7.71 5.15
N GLY A 31 15.05 8.70 4.25
CA GLY A 31 15.51 8.57 2.86
C GLY A 31 14.47 8.00 1.89
N LYS A 32 13.37 7.42 2.38
CA LYS A 32 12.26 6.97 1.53
C LYS A 32 11.32 8.10 1.13
N TYR A 33 10.56 7.87 0.08
CA TYR A 33 9.55 8.79 -0.41
C TYR A 33 8.46 9.00 0.64
N ALA A 34 8.05 10.25 0.85
CA ALA A 34 7.08 10.64 1.89
C ALA A 34 5.63 10.33 1.50
N ASP A 35 5.36 9.05 1.28
CA ASP A 35 4.04 8.47 1.03
C ASP A 35 3.46 7.94 2.36
N LEU A 36 2.54 8.70 2.95
CA LEU A 36 2.02 8.44 4.30
C LEU A 36 0.49 8.45 4.31
N CYS A 37 -0.09 7.58 5.13
CA CYS A 37 -1.52 7.59 5.44
C CYS A 37 -1.71 7.86 6.93
N LEU A 38 -2.45 8.92 7.25
CA LEU A 38 -2.84 9.25 8.62
C LEU A 38 -4.20 8.63 8.91
N TRP A 39 -4.35 8.14 10.14
CA TRP A 39 -5.54 7.45 10.59
C TRP A 39 -5.98 7.97 11.94
N LYS A 40 -7.29 8.19 12.10
CA LYS A 40 -7.91 8.20 13.42
C LYS A 40 -8.03 6.74 13.88
N PRO A 41 -7.64 6.37 15.12
CA PRO A 41 -7.66 4.97 15.57
C PRO A 41 -9.00 4.26 15.36
N ALA A 42 -10.13 4.95 15.57
CA ALA A 42 -11.47 4.41 15.37
C ALA A 42 -11.80 4.02 13.91
N PHE A 43 -11.04 4.50 12.93
CA PHE A 43 -11.22 4.26 11.49
C PHE A 43 -10.01 3.55 10.84
N PHE A 44 -9.06 3.07 11.65
CA PHE A 44 -7.84 2.44 11.17
C PHE A 44 -8.15 1.24 10.26
N GLY A 45 -7.59 1.25 9.05
CA GLY A 45 -7.80 0.21 8.03
C GLY A 45 -9.06 0.37 7.17
N VAL A 46 -9.87 1.41 7.40
CA VAL A 46 -11.15 1.61 6.67
C VAL A 46 -11.23 2.96 5.96
N LYS A 47 -11.15 4.07 6.72
CA LYS A 47 -11.27 5.44 6.19
C LYS A 47 -10.13 6.33 6.72
N PRO A 48 -9.05 6.54 5.94
CA PRO A 48 -7.92 7.38 6.38
C PRO A 48 -8.33 8.85 6.54
N SER A 49 -7.71 9.56 7.48
CA SER A 49 -7.96 10.98 7.70
C SER A 49 -7.20 11.88 6.75
N MET A 50 -6.11 11.40 6.14
CA MET A 50 -5.31 12.14 5.17
C MET A 50 -4.38 11.19 4.42
N ILE A 51 -4.23 11.41 3.12
CA ILE A 51 -3.32 10.68 2.24
C ILE A 51 -2.29 11.67 1.73
N ILE A 52 -1.01 11.41 2.02
CA ILE A 52 0.13 12.23 1.64
C ILE A 52 0.93 11.46 0.60
N LYS A 53 1.26 12.09 -0.53
CA LYS A 53 2.24 11.58 -1.49
C LYS A 53 3.34 12.59 -1.73
N GLY A 54 4.59 12.11 -1.76
CA GLY A 54 5.76 12.97 -1.97
C GLY A 54 5.78 14.23 -1.07
N GLY A 55 5.28 14.12 0.16
CA GLY A 55 5.23 15.23 1.12
C GLY A 55 4.05 16.20 0.98
N MET A 56 3.14 16.01 0.01
CA MET A 56 1.93 16.83 -0.13
C MET A 56 0.66 16.02 0.06
N ILE A 57 -0.38 16.64 0.61
CA ILE A 57 -1.69 16.01 0.75
C ILE A 57 -2.33 15.88 -0.64
N VAL A 58 -2.71 14.65 -1.01
CA VAL A 58 -3.38 14.36 -2.29
C VAL A 58 -4.88 14.10 -2.12
N ALA A 59 -5.32 13.63 -0.96
CA ALA A 59 -6.72 13.40 -0.67
C ALA A 59 -6.99 13.42 0.84
N ALA A 60 -8.17 13.92 1.22
CA ALA A 60 -8.64 13.93 2.60
C ALA A 60 -10.19 13.98 2.63
N PRO A 61 -10.84 13.49 3.71
CA PRO A 61 -12.24 13.75 3.96
C PRO A 61 -12.44 15.24 4.23
N MET A 62 -13.27 15.89 3.43
CA MET A 62 -13.48 17.34 3.47
C MET A 62 -14.97 17.65 3.40
N GLY A 63 -15.41 18.55 4.28
CA GLY A 63 -16.79 19.02 4.38
C GLY A 63 -17.25 19.89 3.21
N ASP A 64 -18.31 20.65 3.44
CA ASP A 64 -18.80 21.65 2.50
C ASP A 64 -17.76 22.77 2.28
N PRO A 65 -17.27 22.99 1.04
CA PRO A 65 -16.33 24.07 0.74
C PRO A 65 -16.87 25.48 0.97
N ASN A 66 -18.19 25.67 1.03
CA ASN A 66 -18.81 26.97 1.31
C ASN A 66 -19.06 27.22 2.81
N ALA A 67 -18.75 26.25 3.67
CA ALA A 67 -18.94 26.41 5.11
C ALA A 67 -17.82 27.24 5.75
N SER A 68 -18.05 27.72 6.97
CA SER A 68 -17.10 28.58 7.70
C SER A 68 -15.81 27.88 8.15
N ILE A 69 -15.82 26.56 8.23
CA ILE A 69 -14.70 25.68 8.64
C ILE A 69 -14.79 24.36 7.84
N PRO A 70 -13.75 23.50 7.79
CA PRO A 70 -13.73 22.33 6.89
C PRO A 70 -14.50 21.08 7.38
N THR A 71 -15.06 21.12 8.58
CA THR A 71 -15.76 20.00 9.25
C THR A 71 -17.28 19.87 9.00
N PRO A 72 -18.03 20.91 8.59
CA PRO A 72 -19.47 20.82 8.33
C PRO A 72 -19.79 19.84 7.20
N GLN A 73 -20.93 19.16 7.33
CA GLN A 73 -21.39 18.14 6.40
C GLN A 73 -21.82 18.77 5.05
N PRO A 74 -21.76 18.02 3.93
CA PRO A 74 -21.36 16.61 3.83
C PRO A 74 -19.84 16.41 3.73
N VAL A 75 -19.31 15.53 4.59
CA VAL A 75 -17.90 15.14 4.58
C VAL A 75 -17.70 13.89 3.73
N HIS A 76 -16.94 14.03 2.64
CA HIS A 76 -16.52 12.91 1.80
C HIS A 76 -15.09 13.14 1.30
N TYR A 77 -14.46 12.12 0.71
CA TYR A 77 -13.13 12.28 0.14
C TYR A 77 -13.16 13.28 -1.02
N ARG A 78 -12.23 14.23 -0.98
CA ARG A 78 -11.95 15.16 -2.06
C ARG A 78 -10.46 15.11 -2.38
N LEU A 79 -10.12 15.34 -3.64
CA LEU A 79 -8.74 15.55 -4.05
C LEU A 79 -8.23 16.88 -3.49
N MET A 80 -6.96 16.88 -3.07
CA MET A 80 -6.28 18.03 -2.48
C MET A 80 -5.19 18.53 -3.45
N PHE A 81 -4.51 19.63 -3.10
CA PHE A 81 -3.57 20.31 -4.00
C PHE A 81 -2.48 19.39 -4.59
N GLY A 82 -1.99 18.40 -3.84
CA GLY A 82 -0.99 17.44 -4.34
C GLY A 82 -1.47 16.59 -5.51
N ALA A 83 -2.79 16.47 -5.74
CA ALA A 83 -3.37 15.70 -6.83
C ALA A 83 -3.56 16.49 -8.13
N TYR A 84 -3.28 17.80 -8.16
CA TYR A 84 -3.59 18.65 -9.31
C TYR A 84 -2.34 19.20 -10.01
N GLY A 85 -2.48 19.45 -11.32
CA GLY A 85 -1.46 20.14 -12.13
C GLY A 85 -0.06 19.52 -12.01
N ARG A 86 0.97 20.39 -12.00
CA ARG A 86 2.38 19.97 -11.84
C ARG A 86 2.72 19.44 -10.44
N ALA A 87 1.89 19.71 -9.42
CA ALA A 87 2.09 19.10 -8.11
C ALA A 87 1.88 17.58 -8.19
N SER A 88 0.90 17.11 -8.98
CA SER A 88 0.66 15.68 -9.18
C SER A 88 1.84 14.95 -9.83
N THR A 89 2.61 15.63 -10.69
CA THR A 89 3.80 15.04 -11.32
C THR A 89 5.00 15.09 -10.40
N ALA A 90 5.17 16.18 -9.63
CA ALA A 90 6.25 16.34 -8.66
C ALA A 90 6.11 15.44 -7.43
N THR A 91 4.89 15.04 -7.07
CA THR A 91 4.59 14.21 -5.89
C THR A 91 4.44 12.73 -6.21
N SER A 92 4.64 12.32 -7.47
CA SER A 92 4.45 10.93 -7.91
C SER A 92 5.71 10.36 -8.56
N LEU A 93 5.94 9.07 -8.36
CA LEU A 93 6.97 8.30 -9.05
C LEU A 93 6.36 7.48 -10.20
N THR A 94 7.13 7.28 -11.27
CA THR A 94 6.86 6.26 -12.29
C THR A 94 8.00 5.24 -12.25
N PHE A 95 7.68 4.01 -11.85
CA PHE A 95 8.66 2.92 -11.80
C PHE A 95 8.91 2.34 -13.19
N VAL A 96 10.19 2.20 -13.56
CA VAL A 96 10.63 1.69 -14.87
C VAL A 96 11.72 0.63 -14.70
N SER A 97 12.04 -0.12 -15.75
CA SER A 97 13.23 -0.98 -15.73
C SER A 97 14.51 -0.12 -15.80
N LYS A 98 15.62 -0.65 -15.25
CA LYS A 98 16.93 0.01 -15.37
C LYS A 98 17.33 0.25 -16.83
N ALA A 99 17.01 -0.68 -17.72
CA ALA A 99 17.28 -0.52 -19.16
C ALA A 99 16.51 0.66 -19.78
N ALA A 100 15.24 0.83 -19.42
CA ALA A 100 14.42 1.94 -19.92
C ALA A 100 14.92 3.29 -19.39
N LEU A 101 15.33 3.35 -18.13
CA LEU A 101 15.93 4.56 -17.56
C LEU A 101 17.25 4.92 -18.27
N ASN A 102 18.12 3.94 -18.52
CA ASN A 102 19.37 4.13 -19.26
C ASN A 102 19.15 4.52 -20.74
N ALA A 103 18.02 4.13 -21.32
CA ALA A 103 17.62 4.48 -22.68
C ALA A 103 16.89 5.83 -22.79
N ASP A 104 16.91 6.62 -21.70
CA ASP A 104 16.30 7.95 -21.58
C ASP A 104 14.83 7.99 -22.02
N VAL A 105 14.05 6.99 -21.59
CA VAL A 105 12.62 6.91 -21.93
C VAL A 105 11.83 8.13 -21.42
N GLY A 106 12.32 8.76 -20.34
CA GLY A 106 11.71 9.96 -19.75
C GLY A 106 11.65 11.11 -20.76
N SER A 107 12.80 11.48 -21.32
CA SER A 107 12.88 12.55 -22.31
C SER A 107 12.19 12.15 -23.62
N ARG A 108 12.41 10.92 -24.09
CA ARG A 108 11.83 10.41 -25.36
C ARG A 108 10.31 10.41 -25.38
N LEU A 109 9.67 10.15 -24.24
CA LEU A 109 8.21 10.14 -24.12
C LEU A 109 7.66 11.44 -23.49
N GLY A 110 8.50 12.42 -23.17
CA GLY A 110 8.08 13.67 -22.54
C GLY A 110 7.51 13.50 -21.12
N LEU A 111 7.93 12.46 -20.40
CA LEU A 111 7.41 12.16 -19.05
C LEU A 111 7.83 13.25 -18.06
N GLN A 112 6.86 13.73 -17.28
CA GLN A 112 7.06 14.81 -16.31
C GLN A 112 7.23 14.31 -14.86
N ARG A 113 6.96 13.03 -14.62
CA ARG A 113 7.14 12.39 -13.30
C ARG A 113 8.57 11.93 -13.13
N THR A 114 9.05 11.93 -11.90
CA THR A 114 10.33 11.32 -11.54
C THR A 114 10.29 9.82 -11.87
N LEU A 115 11.24 9.36 -12.68
CA LEU A 115 11.38 7.94 -13.00
C LEU A 115 12.28 7.27 -11.97
N HIS A 116 11.83 6.13 -11.43
CA HIS A 116 12.61 5.33 -10.48
C HIS A 116 12.84 3.93 -11.04
N ALA A 117 14.09 3.47 -11.11
CA ALA A 117 14.38 2.15 -11.66
C ALA A 117 14.13 1.06 -10.62
N CYS A 118 13.33 0.04 -10.96
CA CYS A 118 13.21 -1.16 -10.13
C CYS A 118 14.55 -1.91 -10.09
N SER A 119 14.90 -2.47 -8.93
CA SER A 119 16.17 -3.20 -8.73
C SER A 119 16.03 -4.38 -7.75
N GLY A 120 17.00 -5.30 -7.73
CA GLY A 120 17.03 -6.36 -6.71
C GLY A 120 16.00 -7.50 -6.85
N THR A 121 15.21 -7.58 -7.93
CA THR A 121 14.10 -8.54 -8.06
C THR A 121 14.49 -10.00 -8.33
N ARG A 122 15.78 -10.30 -8.58
CA ARG A 122 16.24 -11.64 -9.02
C ARG A 122 16.99 -12.44 -7.96
N ARG A 123 17.39 -11.79 -6.86
CA ARG A 123 18.15 -12.41 -5.77
C ARG A 123 17.36 -12.49 -4.46
N ILE A 124 16.05 -12.25 -4.55
CA ILE A 124 15.12 -12.32 -3.43
C ILE A 124 14.37 -13.65 -3.45
N GLY A 125 14.01 -14.14 -2.27
CA GLY A 125 13.20 -15.33 -2.05
C GLY A 125 12.26 -15.14 -0.88
N LYS A 126 11.65 -16.25 -0.42
CA LYS A 126 10.67 -16.21 0.67
C LYS A 126 11.27 -15.68 1.99
N GLN A 127 12.54 -15.99 2.25
CA GLN A 127 13.30 -15.52 3.42
C GLN A 127 13.41 -13.99 3.54
N ASP A 128 13.29 -13.26 2.43
CA ASP A 128 13.36 -11.80 2.43
C ASP A 128 12.02 -11.14 2.78
N MET A 129 10.94 -11.91 2.92
CA MET A 129 9.61 -11.40 3.26
C MET A 129 9.51 -11.15 4.76
N LEU A 130 9.60 -9.88 5.18
CA LEU A 130 9.59 -9.47 6.57
C LEU A 130 8.40 -10.08 7.32
N LEU A 131 8.71 -10.83 8.39
CA LEU A 131 7.78 -11.48 9.31
C LEU A 131 6.83 -12.52 8.67
N ASN A 132 7.11 -12.90 7.41
CA ASN A 132 6.27 -13.73 6.56
C ASN A 132 7.13 -14.66 5.67
N ASP A 133 8.17 -15.25 6.25
CA ASP A 133 9.22 -16.03 5.60
C ASP A 133 9.02 -17.54 5.66
N ALA A 134 7.95 -18.02 6.29
CA ALA A 134 7.68 -19.45 6.45
C ALA A 134 7.59 -20.20 5.10
N THR A 135 8.23 -21.37 5.04
CA THR A 135 8.26 -22.31 3.91
C THR A 135 7.89 -23.73 4.39
N PRO A 136 6.64 -23.97 4.84
CA PRO A 136 6.20 -25.30 5.26
C PRO A 136 6.09 -26.25 4.07
N VAL A 137 6.11 -27.56 4.34
CA VAL A 137 5.70 -28.57 3.36
C VAL A 137 4.18 -28.53 3.27
N VAL A 138 3.66 -28.05 2.14
CA VAL A 138 2.23 -27.94 1.89
C VAL A 138 1.75 -29.11 1.05
N GLU A 139 0.77 -29.84 1.57
CA GLU A 139 0.14 -30.98 0.90
C GLU A 139 -1.35 -30.70 0.70
N VAL A 140 -1.89 -31.11 -0.45
CA VAL A 140 -3.32 -30.98 -0.77
C VAL A 140 -3.82 -32.35 -1.21
N ASP A 141 -4.81 -32.87 -0.49
CA ASP A 141 -5.46 -34.13 -0.86
C ASP A 141 -6.29 -33.93 -2.15
N PRO A 142 -6.07 -34.72 -3.22
CA PRO A 142 -6.74 -34.50 -4.51
C PRO A 142 -8.21 -34.93 -4.53
N GLN A 143 -8.69 -35.65 -3.51
CA GLN A 143 -10.07 -36.13 -3.41
C GLN A 143 -10.91 -35.28 -2.45
N THR A 144 -10.33 -34.91 -1.30
CA THR A 144 -11.04 -34.18 -0.23
C THR A 144 -10.73 -32.68 -0.22
N TYR A 145 -9.66 -32.25 -0.90
CA TYR A 145 -9.11 -30.89 -0.87
C TYR A 145 -8.67 -30.43 0.52
N GLU A 146 -8.44 -31.34 1.46
CA GLU A 146 -7.78 -31.03 2.72
C GLU A 146 -6.38 -30.47 2.46
N VAL A 147 -6.07 -29.34 3.09
CA VAL A 147 -4.76 -28.70 3.01
C VAL A 147 -4.02 -28.95 4.32
N ARG A 148 -2.80 -29.48 4.25
CA ARG A 148 -1.92 -29.70 5.41
C ARG A 148 -0.63 -28.89 5.27
N ALA A 149 -0.12 -28.39 6.38
CA ALA A 149 1.22 -27.82 6.48
C ALA A 149 2.00 -28.58 7.54
N ASP A 150 3.14 -29.17 7.15
CA ASP A 150 3.98 -29.99 8.04
C ASP A 150 3.16 -31.10 8.75
N GLY A 151 2.20 -31.70 8.02
CA GLY A 151 1.28 -32.73 8.50
C GLY A 151 0.04 -32.21 9.24
N GLU A 152 0.02 -30.95 9.66
CA GLU A 152 -1.10 -30.35 10.39
C GLU A 152 -2.21 -29.88 9.44
N LEU A 153 -3.46 -30.28 9.71
CA LEU A 153 -4.63 -29.86 8.93
C LEU A 153 -4.91 -28.37 9.12
N LEU A 154 -4.91 -27.63 8.01
CA LEU A 154 -5.24 -26.20 7.97
C LEU A 154 -6.73 -26.01 7.70
N ARG A 155 -7.49 -25.65 8.73
CA ARG A 155 -8.90 -25.33 8.64
C ARG A 155 -9.26 -24.14 9.52
N CYS A 156 -10.22 -23.33 9.07
CA CYS A 156 -10.90 -22.36 9.90
C CYS A 156 -12.39 -22.35 9.58
N GLU A 157 -13.20 -21.99 10.58
CA GLU A 157 -14.65 -21.85 10.39
C GLU A 157 -14.96 -20.51 9.69
N PRO A 158 -16.00 -20.47 8.84
CA PRO A 158 -16.42 -19.24 8.18
C PRO A 158 -16.95 -18.23 9.20
N ALA A 159 -16.60 -16.95 9.03
CA ALA A 159 -17.10 -15.88 9.88
C ALA A 159 -18.50 -15.43 9.43
N SER A 160 -19.45 -15.32 10.37
CA SER A 160 -20.80 -14.78 10.11
C SER A 160 -20.85 -13.25 10.10
N GLN A 161 -19.87 -12.59 10.71
CA GLN A 161 -19.73 -11.14 10.76
C GLN A 161 -18.25 -10.75 10.80
N LEU A 162 -17.91 -9.59 10.24
CA LEU A 162 -16.56 -9.05 10.26
C LEU A 162 -16.52 -7.65 10.89
N PRO A 163 -15.42 -7.30 11.59
CA PRO A 163 -15.17 -5.91 11.95
C PRO A 163 -14.96 -5.07 10.69
N LEU A 164 -14.93 -3.75 10.84
CA LEU A 164 -14.58 -2.83 9.75
C LEU A 164 -15.54 -2.90 8.53
N ALA A 165 -16.76 -3.38 8.72
CA ALA A 165 -17.79 -3.54 7.67
C ALA A 165 -19.01 -2.62 7.92
N GLN A 166 -20.20 -3.18 8.12
CA GLN A 166 -21.51 -2.49 8.21
C GLN A 166 -21.55 -1.23 9.09
N ARG A 167 -20.71 -1.15 10.13
CA ARG A 167 -20.62 0.04 11.00
C ARG A 167 -20.14 1.29 10.27
N TYR A 168 -19.32 1.13 9.23
CA TYR A 168 -18.54 2.23 8.65
C TYR A 168 -19.02 2.67 7.27
N PHE A 169 -19.81 1.85 6.58
CA PHE A 169 -20.21 2.08 5.20
C PHE A 169 -21.72 2.32 5.11
N LEU A 170 -22.12 3.26 4.27
CA LEU A 170 -23.53 3.54 4.02
C LEU A 170 -24.17 2.42 3.19
N PHE A 171 -23.36 1.80 2.32
CA PHE A 171 -23.68 0.66 1.47
C PHE A 171 -22.49 -0.29 1.44
#